data_AF-A0A953RQE7-F1
#
_entry.id   AF-A0A953RQE7-F1
#
_cell.length_a   1.000
_cell.length_b   1.000
_cell.length_c   1.000
_cell.angle_alpha   90.00
_cell.angle_beta   90.00
_cell.angle_gamma   90.00
#
_symmetry.space_group_name_H-M   'P 1'
#
loop_
_entity.id
_entity.type
_entity.pdbx_description
1 polymer ?
#
loop_
_entity_poly.entity_id
_entity_poly.type
_entity_poly.pdbx_seq_one_letter_code
_entity_poly.pdbx_strand_id
1 'polypeptide(L)'
;MPDALGNINVPEIAASGTFPIVPDYPFGRSSHPDVAIHQFGSGNAKIEQRFLLGAGAKRFTVRRAFLRDADRRALRDFWESKYGLYGAFTYYAPNDDGNGTTAYTCRFANEPLSWEMLADHACSLGVTLVEIPASNPTYPLSSTVTRFPPDELKDALLSQVQQMIPLIKIQPLQSGYPAIYLSDRRCTIGAQLYLPRLVDFDGISQGMGNEADDATFTFGNADRVMRDLANNVDLFRAAIEFSLYHVGQQIKLDLWKGDIINWQFDSGAEFKVTAADGLYELNLPYPTRKVSRSCWKAFNIGACPFATAGAMDLVHFPSADAGKCDKGYDTSNGCLAHGMKRYYGAVIAEPQGVTIKDNSTGVFGFGRSSITSVSLVSDSIYDQAIPEIYTDSEMPVNCKVAAGRDESDFYEALGIVGEGPLISYTAAHYEDLNGNPVAMGSTGAVFVGSTLDGQAQHGWPNQPTYGIRQVLGADPAADGDWFSLDQSGNTTGGDWRKVFSGNSTFKDNYAAGTAFIVIRRSDTKGLQLTKPGDHAMVAYVQIGMSGWVWTSPGGSAVFGPPLVNPVWIAINMLLRARGLRL
;
A
#
# COMPACT_ATOMS: atom_id res chain seq x y z
N MET A 1 18.59 -4.77 24.68
CA MET A 1 17.84 -3.77 23.91
C MET A 1 16.39 -4.22 23.86
N PRO A 2 15.41 -3.31 23.94
CA PRO A 2 14.01 -3.65 23.75
C PRO A 2 13.80 -4.23 22.35
N ASP A 3 12.82 -5.12 22.22
CA ASP A 3 12.45 -5.70 20.93
C ASP A 3 11.78 -4.64 20.05
N ALA A 4 12.02 -4.70 18.73
CA ALA A 4 11.40 -3.81 17.77
C ALA A 4 11.04 -4.55 16.47
N LEU A 5 9.93 -4.14 15.84
CA LEU A 5 9.54 -4.49 14.48
C LEU A 5 9.74 -3.27 13.58
N GLY A 6 10.84 -3.25 12.83
CA GLY A 6 11.25 -2.03 12.14
C GLY A 6 11.56 -0.94 13.16
N ASN A 7 10.85 0.20 13.06
CA ASN A 7 10.96 1.31 14.01
C ASN A 7 9.96 1.22 15.19
N ILE A 8 9.08 0.21 15.22
CA ILE A 8 8.04 0.10 16.24
C ILE A 8 8.56 -0.75 17.40
N ASN A 9 8.63 -0.15 18.58
CA ASN A 9 9.00 -0.87 19.80
C ASN A 9 7.89 -1.86 20.18
N VAL A 10 8.29 -3.09 20.52
CA VAL A 10 7.40 -4.07 21.11
C VAL A 10 7.29 -3.77 22.61
N PRO A 11 6.07 -3.60 23.16
CA PRO A 11 5.89 -3.38 24.59
C PRO A 11 6.52 -4.51 25.42
N GLU A 12 7.27 -4.14 26.44
CA GLU A 12 7.86 -5.13 27.36
C GLU A 12 6.77 -5.74 28.24
N ILE A 13 6.81 -7.07 28.37
CA ILE A 13 5.93 -7.79 29.29
C ILE A 13 6.63 -7.88 30.65
N ALA A 14 6.31 -6.96 31.55
CA ALA A 14 6.85 -6.95 32.91
C ALA A 14 6.03 -7.86 33.84
N ALA A 15 6.70 -8.81 34.51
CA ALA A 15 6.06 -9.61 35.54
C ALA A 15 5.66 -8.74 36.73
N SER A 16 4.42 -8.88 37.21
CA SER A 16 3.94 -8.17 38.38
C SER A 16 3.20 -9.12 39.33
N GLY A 17 3.60 -9.12 40.60
CA GLY A 17 3.02 -10.00 41.62
C GLY A 17 3.46 -11.46 41.50
N THR A 18 3.02 -12.26 42.47
CA THR A 18 3.35 -13.69 42.59
C THR A 18 2.08 -14.51 42.59
N PHE A 19 2.07 -15.60 41.82
CA PHE A 19 0.94 -16.52 41.77
C PHE A 19 0.62 -17.07 43.17
N PRO A 20 -0.63 -16.95 43.66
CA PRO A 20 -0.94 -17.10 45.08
C PRO A 20 -1.07 -18.54 45.56
N ILE A 21 -1.15 -19.52 44.65
CA ILE A 21 -1.44 -20.92 44.99
C ILE A 21 -0.20 -21.81 44.85
N VAL A 22 0.11 -22.56 45.90
CA VAL A 22 1.04 -23.70 45.86
C VAL A 22 0.27 -24.94 45.41
N PRO A 23 0.69 -25.69 44.38
CA PRO A 23 0.00 -26.90 43.92
C PRO A 23 0.10 -28.07 44.92
N ASP A 24 -0.86 -29.00 44.88
CA ASP A 24 -0.76 -30.30 45.59
C ASP A 24 0.16 -31.27 44.82
N TYR A 25 0.78 -32.22 45.52
CA TYR A 25 1.51 -33.33 44.89
C TYR A 25 0.51 -34.41 44.40
N PRO A 26 0.72 -35.02 43.22
CA PRO A 26 1.76 -34.74 42.23
C PRO A 26 1.48 -33.48 41.40
N PHE A 27 2.48 -32.61 41.28
CA PHE A 27 2.40 -31.43 40.43
C PHE A 27 2.65 -31.79 38.96
N GLY A 28 1.81 -31.27 38.06
CA GLY A 28 1.87 -31.58 36.63
C GLY A 28 2.68 -30.54 35.87
N ARG A 29 3.91 -30.88 35.46
CA ARG A 29 4.63 -30.15 34.42
C ARG A 29 4.42 -30.88 33.09
N SER A 30 3.93 -30.18 32.08
CA SER A 30 3.86 -30.72 30.72
C SER A 30 4.53 -29.75 29.74
N SER A 31 5.33 -30.31 28.84
CA SER A 31 5.72 -29.67 27.59
C SER A 31 4.99 -30.41 26.48
N HIS A 32 4.05 -29.74 25.82
CA HIS A 32 3.46 -30.25 24.59
C HIS A 32 4.18 -29.57 23.42
N PRO A 33 5.20 -30.21 22.83
CA PRO A 33 5.73 -29.74 21.57
C PRO A 33 4.66 -29.90 20.49
N ASP A 34 4.40 -28.84 19.74
CA ASP A 34 3.49 -28.94 18.60
C ASP A 34 4.11 -29.82 17.52
N VAL A 35 3.30 -30.73 16.97
CA VAL A 35 3.72 -31.70 15.96
C VAL A 35 2.86 -31.52 14.72
N ALA A 36 3.48 -31.15 13.60
CA ALA A 36 2.82 -31.22 12.30
C ALA A 36 2.90 -32.67 11.79
N ILE A 37 1.77 -33.23 11.36
CA ILE A 37 1.70 -34.58 10.82
C ILE A 37 1.46 -34.48 9.32
N HIS A 38 2.39 -34.99 8.53
CA HIS A 38 2.21 -35.18 7.09
C HIS A 38 1.94 -36.65 6.82
N GLN A 39 0.80 -36.95 6.22
CA GLN A 39 0.39 -38.31 5.88
C GLN A 39 0.70 -38.58 4.40
N PHE A 40 1.44 -39.66 4.14
CA PHE A 40 1.76 -40.08 2.78
C PHE A 40 0.72 -41.08 2.23
N GLY A 41 0.21 -40.81 1.02
CA GLY A 41 -0.60 -41.74 0.23
C GLY A 41 -2.11 -41.70 0.47
N SER A 42 -2.87 -42.34 -0.43
CA SER A 42 -4.33 -42.51 -0.32
C SER A 42 -4.68 -43.90 0.22
N GLY A 43 -5.46 -43.97 1.30
CA GLY A 43 -6.17 -45.17 1.74
C GLY A 43 -5.31 -46.27 2.37
N ASN A 44 -5.47 -46.49 3.69
CA ASN A 44 -5.00 -47.63 4.48
C ASN A 44 -3.49 -47.83 4.73
N ALA A 45 -2.58 -47.05 4.17
CA ALA A 45 -1.18 -47.05 4.60
C ALA A 45 -1.00 -46.06 5.77
N LYS A 46 -0.74 -46.55 6.99
CA LYS A 46 -0.40 -45.70 8.17
C LYS A 46 1.04 -45.18 8.09
N ILE A 47 1.39 -44.49 7.00
CA ILE A 47 2.71 -43.88 6.80
C ILE A 47 2.55 -42.39 7.10
N GLU A 48 2.81 -42.02 8.37
CA GLU A 48 2.80 -40.64 8.85
C GLU A 48 4.25 -40.20 9.12
N GLN A 49 4.62 -39.01 8.67
CA GLN A 49 5.82 -38.31 9.10
C GLN A 49 5.43 -37.17 10.04
N ARG A 50 6.19 -37.03 11.12
CA ARG A 50 5.90 -36.09 12.20
C ARG A 50 7.04 -35.09 12.32
N PHE A 51 6.70 -33.81 12.24
CA PHE A 51 7.64 -32.70 12.38
C PHE A 51 7.40 -32.03 13.72
N LEU A 52 8.41 -31.98 14.59
CA LEU A 52 8.35 -31.16 15.78
C LEU A 52 8.47 -29.70 15.34
N LEU A 53 7.39 -28.95 15.47
CA LEU A 53 7.42 -27.52 15.21
C LEU A 53 8.27 -26.86 16.29
N GLY A 54 8.30 -27.35 17.53
CA GLY A 54 9.24 -26.88 18.55
C GLY A 54 9.09 -27.53 19.91
N ALA A 55 9.85 -27.05 20.89
CA ALA A 55 9.76 -27.52 22.28
C ALA A 55 8.45 -27.11 23.00
N GLY A 56 7.72 -26.12 22.44
CA GLY A 56 6.55 -25.50 23.07
C GLY A 56 6.91 -24.67 24.30
N ALA A 57 6.00 -23.78 24.72
CA ALA A 57 6.12 -23.14 26.03
C ALA A 57 5.80 -24.15 27.13
N LYS A 58 6.56 -24.17 28.24
CA LYS A 58 6.24 -25.04 29.38
C LYS A 58 4.86 -24.68 29.92
N ARG A 59 4.06 -25.69 30.18
CA ARG A 59 2.76 -25.55 30.83
C ARG A 59 2.81 -26.15 32.23
N PHE A 60 2.34 -25.40 33.20
CA PHE A 60 2.21 -25.83 34.58
C PHE A 60 0.74 -26.02 34.89
N THR A 61 0.33 -27.25 35.17
CA THR A 61 -1.02 -27.54 35.64
C THR A 61 -1.02 -27.51 37.15
N VAL A 62 -1.57 -26.43 37.71
CA VAL A 62 -1.75 -26.27 39.15
C VAL A 62 -3.09 -26.91 39.51
N ARG A 63 -3.06 -27.95 40.36
CA ARG A 63 -4.25 -28.58 40.91
C ARG A 63 -4.29 -28.44 42.42
N ARG A 64 -5.48 -28.20 42.94
CA ARG A 64 -5.81 -28.23 44.37
C ARG A 64 -7.08 -29.04 44.57
N ALA A 65 -6.96 -30.15 45.29
CA ALA A 65 -8.12 -30.99 45.63
C ALA A 65 -8.99 -30.31 46.70
N PHE A 66 -8.39 -29.49 47.57
CA PHE A 66 -9.09 -28.74 48.60
C PHE A 66 -8.51 -27.33 48.70
N LEU A 67 -9.34 -26.33 48.38
CA LEU A 67 -9.00 -24.91 48.47
C LEU A 67 -10.01 -24.19 49.39
N ARG A 68 -9.51 -23.50 50.42
CA ARG A 68 -10.33 -22.70 51.35
C ARG A 68 -10.90 -21.46 50.65
N ASP A 69 -12.04 -20.96 51.14
CA ASP A 69 -12.69 -19.77 50.54
C ASP A 69 -11.79 -18.52 50.49
N ALA A 70 -10.89 -18.34 51.47
CA ALA A 70 -9.92 -17.23 51.46
C ALA A 70 -8.91 -17.34 50.29
N ASP A 71 -8.37 -18.54 50.06
CA ASP A 71 -7.40 -18.81 48.99
C ASP A 71 -8.07 -18.73 47.61
N ARG A 72 -9.35 -19.16 47.53
CA ARG A 72 -10.21 -19.00 46.34
C ARG A 72 -10.41 -17.53 45.97
N ARG A 73 -10.76 -16.67 46.94
CA ARG A 73 -10.91 -15.22 46.72
C ARG A 73 -9.59 -14.59 46.30
N ALA A 74 -8.48 -14.95 46.95
CA ALA A 74 -7.15 -14.45 46.58
C ALA A 74 -6.78 -14.80 45.15
N LEU A 75 -7.05 -16.03 44.69
CA LEU A 75 -6.81 -16.40 43.29
C LEU A 75 -7.74 -15.69 42.31
N ARG A 76 -9.04 -15.54 42.64
CA ARG A 76 -9.96 -14.75 41.80
C ARG A 76 -9.47 -13.32 41.67
N ASP A 77 -9.19 -12.65 42.79
CA ASP A 77 -8.76 -11.25 42.81
C ASP A 77 -7.42 -11.09 42.09
N PHE A 78 -6.51 -12.07 42.24
CA PHE A 78 -5.27 -12.12 41.49
C PHE A 78 -5.51 -12.28 39.99
N TRP A 79 -6.38 -13.21 39.58
CA TRP A 79 -6.74 -13.41 38.17
C TRP A 79 -7.39 -12.17 37.57
N GLU A 80 -8.34 -11.54 38.25
CA GLU A 80 -8.95 -10.26 37.83
C GLU A 80 -7.89 -9.15 37.71
N SER A 81 -6.91 -9.10 38.63
CA SER A 81 -5.81 -8.13 38.55
C SER A 81 -4.83 -8.38 37.39
N LYS A 82 -4.80 -9.60 36.85
CA LYS A 82 -3.95 -10.01 35.73
C LYS A 82 -4.74 -10.26 34.45
N TYR A 83 -6.06 -10.07 34.47
CA TYR A 83 -6.93 -10.33 33.33
C TYR A 83 -6.69 -9.27 32.25
N GLY A 84 -6.28 -9.71 31.06
CA GLY A 84 -5.92 -8.84 29.95
C GLY A 84 -4.74 -9.36 29.13
N LEU A 85 -4.38 -8.64 28.07
CA LEU A 85 -3.43 -9.07 27.03
C LEU A 85 -1.97 -9.29 27.53
N TYR A 86 -1.58 -8.69 28.66
CA TYR A 86 -0.18 -8.65 29.13
C TYR A 86 0.03 -9.03 30.60
N GLY A 87 -0.94 -9.66 31.26
CA GLY A 87 -0.83 -10.01 32.67
C GLY A 87 0.19 -11.12 32.94
N ALA A 88 1.46 -10.76 33.12
CA ALA A 88 2.52 -11.68 33.53
C ALA A 88 2.80 -11.59 35.03
N PHE A 89 3.23 -12.70 35.63
CA PHE A 89 3.53 -12.81 37.05
C PHE A 89 4.56 -13.90 37.32
N THR A 90 5.15 -13.88 38.51
CA THR A 90 6.08 -14.92 38.95
C THR A 90 5.32 -16.12 39.51
N TYR A 91 5.62 -17.31 39.00
CA TYR A 91 5.19 -18.59 39.54
C TYR A 91 6.39 -19.34 40.12
N TYR A 92 6.32 -19.72 41.38
CA TYR A 92 7.33 -20.56 42.04
C TYR A 92 6.94 -22.03 41.85
N ALA A 93 7.41 -22.63 40.76
CA ALA A 93 7.15 -24.03 40.47
C ALA A 93 7.96 -24.93 41.44
N PRO A 94 7.35 -25.92 42.10
CA PRO A 94 8.09 -26.92 42.88
C PRO A 94 9.13 -27.64 42.01
N ASN A 95 10.30 -27.92 42.59
CA ASN A 95 11.34 -28.68 41.92
C ASN A 95 11.00 -30.19 41.90
N ASP A 96 11.45 -30.90 40.84
CA ASP A 96 11.16 -32.32 40.65
C ASP A 96 11.73 -33.22 41.77
N ASP A 97 12.75 -32.74 42.49
CA ASP A 97 13.38 -33.41 43.65
C ASP A 97 12.62 -33.19 44.97
N GLY A 98 11.51 -32.45 44.94
CA GLY A 98 10.70 -32.11 46.10
C GLY A 98 11.30 -31.05 47.02
N ASN A 99 12.47 -30.49 46.68
CA ASN A 99 13.18 -29.52 47.50
C ASN A 99 13.22 -28.13 46.85
N GLY A 100 12.47 -27.20 47.46
CA GLY A 100 12.45 -25.80 47.03
C GLY A 100 11.61 -25.55 45.77
N THR A 101 11.76 -24.35 45.21
CA THR A 101 11.01 -23.89 44.04
C THR A 101 11.92 -23.17 43.05
N THR A 102 11.55 -23.22 41.77
CA THR A 102 12.16 -22.42 40.70
C THR A 102 11.19 -21.34 40.25
N ALA A 103 11.65 -20.10 40.16
CA ALA A 103 10.85 -18.98 39.71
C ALA A 103 10.73 -18.97 38.17
N TYR A 104 9.50 -18.91 37.68
CA TYR A 104 9.16 -18.77 36.27
C TYR A 104 8.30 -17.55 36.05
N THR A 105 8.53 -16.81 34.97
CA THR A 105 7.59 -15.80 34.51
C THR A 105 6.49 -16.51 33.74
N CYS A 106 5.25 -16.36 34.17
CA CYS A 106 4.09 -17.06 33.62
C CYS A 106 2.95 -16.11 33.31
N ARG A 107 2.02 -16.59 32.48
CA ARG A 107 0.68 -16.04 32.28
C ARG A 107 -0.37 -17.13 32.45
N PHE A 108 -1.62 -16.75 32.66
CA PHE A 108 -2.73 -17.69 32.56
C PHE A 108 -2.86 -18.23 31.12
N ALA A 109 -3.22 -19.50 30.97
CA ALA A 109 -3.74 -19.99 29.70
C ALA A 109 -5.08 -19.32 29.37
N ASN A 110 -5.49 -19.31 28.10
CA ASN A 110 -6.77 -18.71 27.65
C ASN A 110 -8.03 -19.47 28.12
N GLU A 111 -7.89 -20.36 29.10
CA GLU A 111 -9.00 -21.12 29.69
C GLU A 111 -9.62 -20.30 30.84
N PRO A 112 -10.96 -20.19 30.92
CA PRO A 112 -11.61 -19.55 32.07
C PRO A 112 -11.31 -20.34 33.35
N LEU A 113 -11.20 -19.64 34.47
CA LEU A 113 -11.08 -20.29 35.77
C LEU A 113 -12.33 -21.13 36.06
N SER A 114 -12.18 -22.45 36.12
CA SER A 114 -13.23 -23.38 36.52
C SER A 114 -13.07 -23.78 37.97
N TRP A 115 -14.17 -23.77 38.72
CA TRP A 115 -14.24 -24.17 40.12
C TRP A 115 -15.27 -25.26 40.30
N GLU A 116 -14.98 -26.24 41.15
CA GLU A 116 -15.98 -27.19 41.62
C GLU A 116 -16.20 -26.97 43.12
N MET A 117 -17.40 -26.57 43.50
CA MET A 117 -17.73 -26.36 44.92
C MET A 117 -17.93 -27.71 45.59
N LEU A 118 -17.08 -28.05 46.55
CA LEU A 118 -17.15 -29.31 47.31
C LEU A 118 -18.01 -29.16 48.58
N ALA A 119 -18.04 -27.96 49.15
CA ALA A 119 -18.87 -27.54 50.28
C ALA A 119 -18.97 -26.01 50.30
N ASP A 120 -19.82 -25.43 51.15
CA ASP A 120 -19.99 -23.96 51.29
C ASP A 120 -18.68 -23.19 51.56
N HIS A 121 -17.64 -23.89 52.06
CA HIS A 121 -16.36 -23.31 52.47
C HIS A 121 -15.14 -23.92 51.75
N ALA A 122 -15.35 -24.79 50.75
CA ALA A 122 -14.27 -25.50 50.06
C ALA A 122 -14.58 -25.74 48.57
N CYS A 123 -13.57 -25.56 47.72
CA CYS A 123 -13.66 -25.86 46.29
C CYS A 123 -12.42 -26.63 45.79
N SER A 124 -12.59 -27.33 44.68
CA SER A 124 -11.48 -27.88 43.88
C SER A 124 -11.16 -26.91 42.73
N LEU A 125 -9.90 -26.88 42.33
CA LEU A 125 -9.39 -26.03 41.24
C LEU A 125 -8.39 -26.78 40.37
N GLY A 126 -8.51 -26.58 39.06
CA GLY A 126 -7.44 -26.77 38.09
C GLY A 126 -7.21 -25.48 37.31
N VAL A 127 -5.96 -25.03 37.21
CA VAL A 127 -5.56 -23.91 36.34
C VAL A 127 -4.27 -24.23 35.61
N THR A 128 -4.22 -23.86 34.33
CA THR A 128 -3.02 -24.02 33.50
C THR A 128 -2.31 -22.68 33.37
N LEU A 129 -1.02 -22.67 33.70
CA LEU A 129 -0.12 -21.53 33.52
C LEU A 129 0.80 -21.82 32.33
N VAL A 130 1.14 -20.80 31.56
CA VAL A 130 2.06 -20.89 30.42
C VAL A 130 3.30 -20.05 30.71
N GLU A 131 4.48 -20.65 30.61
CA GLU A 131 5.77 -19.96 30.77
C GLU A 131 5.97 -18.92 29.66
N ILE A 132 6.49 -17.76 30.04
CA ILE A 132 7.12 -16.79 29.15
C ILE A 132 8.64 -17.06 29.22
N PRO A 133 9.27 -17.61 28.16
CA PRO A 133 10.66 -18.05 28.21
C PRO A 133 11.62 -16.89 28.57
N ALA A 134 12.45 -17.10 29.59
CA ALA A 134 13.43 -16.10 30.05
C ALA A 134 14.73 -16.07 29.22
N SER A 135 15.02 -17.14 28.48
CA SER A 135 16.21 -17.30 27.65
C SER A 135 15.84 -17.56 26.20
N ASN A 136 16.49 -16.85 25.28
CA ASN A 136 16.28 -17.05 23.84
C ASN A 136 17.18 -18.19 23.34
N PRO A 137 16.64 -19.25 22.75
CA PRO A 137 17.47 -20.28 22.13
C PRO A 137 18.28 -19.66 20.97
N THR A 138 19.57 -19.94 20.95
CA THR A 138 20.49 -19.54 19.88
C THR A 138 20.91 -20.79 19.11
N TYR A 139 20.70 -20.76 17.81
CA TYR A 139 21.05 -21.84 16.90
C TYR A 139 22.15 -21.35 15.96
N PRO A 140 23.25 -22.09 15.80
CA PRO A 140 24.27 -21.77 14.80
C PRO A 140 23.70 -21.85 13.38
N LEU A 141 24.29 -21.16 12.42
CA LEU A 141 23.91 -21.24 11.01
C LEU A 141 25.12 -21.70 10.19
N SER A 142 25.07 -22.91 9.65
CA SER A 142 26.15 -23.49 8.87
C SER A 142 26.07 -23.10 7.40
N SER A 143 24.86 -23.10 6.81
CA SER A 143 24.65 -22.67 5.44
C SER A 143 23.23 -22.16 5.18
N THR A 144 23.10 -21.32 4.16
CA THR A 144 21.83 -20.91 3.57
C THR A 144 21.76 -21.46 2.15
N VAL A 145 20.64 -22.10 1.81
CA VAL A 145 20.43 -22.74 0.51
C VAL A 145 19.21 -22.16 -0.16
N THR A 146 19.34 -21.85 -1.44
CA THR A 146 18.25 -21.39 -2.30
C THR A 146 17.79 -22.53 -3.20
N ARG A 147 16.47 -22.73 -3.32
CA ARG A 147 15.80 -23.60 -4.32
C ARG A 147 15.87 -25.12 -4.07
N PHE A 148 17.04 -25.73 -3.94
CA PHE A 148 17.16 -27.20 -3.83
C PHE A 148 17.91 -27.63 -2.57
N PRO A 149 17.36 -28.55 -1.75
CA PRO A 149 18.06 -29.04 -0.57
C PRO A 149 19.33 -29.80 -0.97
N PRO A 150 20.45 -29.63 -0.24
CA PRO A 150 21.66 -30.44 -0.44
C PRO A 150 21.40 -31.89 -0.01
N ASP A 151 22.23 -32.82 -0.46
CA ASP A 151 22.07 -34.25 -0.14
C ASP A 151 22.11 -34.51 1.38
N GLU A 152 22.96 -33.78 2.11
CA GLU A 152 22.99 -33.81 3.59
C GLU A 152 21.63 -33.47 4.23
N LEU A 153 20.93 -32.46 3.68
CA LEU A 153 19.60 -32.11 4.16
C LEU A 153 18.60 -33.19 3.74
N LYS A 154 18.63 -33.67 2.49
CA LYS A 154 17.73 -34.73 2.03
C LYS A 154 17.82 -35.98 2.90
N ASP A 155 19.04 -36.41 3.25
CA ASP A 155 19.29 -37.57 4.10
C ASP A 155 18.77 -37.32 5.52
N ALA A 156 19.01 -36.13 6.08
CA ALA A 156 18.48 -35.76 7.39
C ALA A 156 16.94 -35.72 7.42
N LEU A 157 16.32 -35.33 6.29
CA LEU A 157 14.86 -35.28 6.13
C LEU A 157 14.21 -36.69 6.07
N LEU A 158 15.00 -37.78 6.04
CA LEU A 158 14.50 -39.15 6.17
C LEU A 158 14.28 -39.58 7.63
N SER A 159 14.82 -38.83 8.59
CA SER A 159 14.61 -39.11 10.02
C SER A 159 13.13 -38.99 10.39
N GLN A 160 12.64 -39.90 11.24
CA GLN A 160 11.27 -39.88 11.76
C GLN A 160 10.97 -38.65 12.64
N VAL A 161 12.01 -38.06 13.24
CA VAL A 161 11.89 -36.88 14.09
C VAL A 161 12.82 -35.81 13.58
N GLN A 162 12.25 -34.65 13.27
CA GLN A 162 12.96 -33.47 12.80
C GLN A 162 12.41 -32.23 13.50
N GLN A 163 13.28 -31.24 13.64
CA GLN A 163 12.93 -29.94 14.21
C GLN A 163 13.18 -28.85 13.16
N MET A 164 12.10 -28.18 12.77
CA MET A 164 12.11 -27.11 11.79
C MET A 164 11.61 -25.82 12.46
N ILE A 165 12.22 -24.70 12.11
CA ILE A 165 11.80 -23.37 12.59
C ILE A 165 11.39 -22.54 11.37
N PRO A 166 10.13 -22.10 11.26
CA PRO A 166 9.71 -21.19 10.21
C PRO A 166 10.23 -19.78 10.49
N LEU A 167 10.79 -19.16 9.46
CA LEU A 167 11.39 -17.84 9.50
C LEU A 167 10.79 -16.98 8.41
N ILE A 168 10.43 -15.76 8.78
CA ILE A 168 9.94 -14.72 7.88
C ILE A 168 10.87 -13.52 7.98
N LYS A 169 11.22 -12.95 6.82
CA LYS A 169 11.84 -11.64 6.73
C LYS A 169 10.98 -10.74 5.85
N ILE A 170 10.59 -9.59 6.37
CA ILE A 170 9.88 -8.54 5.63
C ILE A 170 10.83 -7.36 5.47
N GLN A 171 10.98 -6.89 4.23
CA GLN A 171 11.78 -5.72 3.88
C GLN A 171 10.89 -4.66 3.23
N PRO A 172 10.51 -3.61 3.97
CA PRO A 172 9.78 -2.48 3.41
C PRO A 172 10.59 -1.75 2.32
N LEU A 173 9.88 -1.13 1.38
CA LEU A 173 10.49 -0.42 0.25
C LEU A 173 11.18 0.89 0.66
N GLN A 174 10.78 1.49 1.78
CA GLN A 174 11.39 2.73 2.26
C GLN A 174 12.90 2.54 2.48
N SER A 175 13.70 3.37 1.82
CA SER A 175 15.16 3.30 1.90
C SER A 175 15.64 3.48 3.35
N GLY A 176 16.54 2.59 3.78
CA GLY A 176 17.10 2.60 5.14
C GLY A 176 16.14 2.09 6.22
N TYR A 177 14.92 1.69 5.90
CA TYR A 177 14.00 1.13 6.89
C TYR A 177 14.49 -0.26 7.35
N PRO A 178 14.55 -0.54 8.66
CA PRO A 178 15.08 -1.81 9.17
C PRO A 178 14.25 -3.02 8.71
N ALA A 179 14.94 -4.11 8.36
CA ALA A 179 14.30 -5.38 8.07
C ALA A 179 13.58 -5.95 9.31
N ILE A 180 12.46 -6.60 9.08
CA ILE A 180 11.61 -7.18 10.13
C ILE A 180 11.77 -8.70 10.10
N TYR A 181 12.12 -9.29 11.24
CA TYR A 181 12.44 -10.73 11.35
C TYR A 181 11.46 -11.42 12.30
N LEU A 182 10.65 -12.32 11.76
CA LEU A 182 9.56 -12.98 12.46
C LEU A 182 9.69 -14.50 12.40
N SER A 183 9.22 -15.18 13.44
CA SER A 183 9.15 -16.63 13.53
C SER A 183 7.97 -17.02 14.41
N ASP A 184 7.70 -18.31 14.54
CA ASP A 184 6.70 -18.84 15.48
C ASP A 184 7.16 -18.77 16.94
N ARG A 185 8.47 -18.57 17.15
CA ARG A 185 9.11 -18.43 18.45
C ARG A 185 10.17 -17.35 18.44
N ARG A 186 10.51 -16.90 19.64
CA ARG A 186 11.70 -16.07 19.84
C ARG A 186 12.94 -16.97 19.73
N CYS A 187 13.80 -16.70 18.75
CA CYS A 187 15.06 -17.42 18.60
C CYS A 187 16.11 -16.59 17.87
N THR A 188 17.38 -16.94 18.06
CA THR A 188 18.49 -16.38 17.29
C THR A 188 19.02 -17.44 16.35
N ILE A 189 19.07 -17.17 15.05
CA ILE A 189 19.66 -18.05 14.03
C ILE A 189 20.93 -17.38 13.49
N GLY A 190 22.08 -18.01 13.72
CA GLY A 190 23.37 -17.35 13.51
C GLY A 190 23.47 -16.11 14.39
N ALA A 191 23.49 -14.93 13.76
CA ALA A 191 23.51 -13.63 14.44
C ALA A 191 22.14 -12.92 14.45
N GLN A 192 21.13 -13.48 13.78
CA GLN A 192 19.85 -12.80 13.56
C GLN A 192 18.81 -13.21 14.58
N LEU A 193 18.27 -12.23 15.31
CA LEU A 193 17.12 -12.42 16.20
C LEU A 193 15.82 -12.40 15.40
N TYR A 194 14.96 -13.38 15.66
CA TYR A 194 13.60 -13.47 15.12
C TYR A 194 12.58 -13.34 16.27
N LEU A 195 11.54 -12.52 16.06
CA LEU A 195 10.49 -12.27 17.05
C LEU A 195 9.30 -13.24 16.88
N PRO A 196 8.66 -13.68 17.98
CA PRO A 196 7.55 -14.64 17.97
C PRO A 196 6.26 -13.98 17.51
N ARG A 197 6.07 -13.86 16.19
CA ARG A 197 4.88 -13.23 15.59
C ARG A 197 4.14 -14.12 14.64
N LEU A 198 4.77 -15.10 14.01
CA LEU A 198 4.10 -15.98 13.07
C LEU A 198 3.16 -16.91 13.85
N VAL A 199 1.87 -16.73 13.66
CA VAL A 199 0.82 -17.57 14.26
C VAL A 199 0.49 -18.73 13.34
N ASP A 200 0.36 -18.43 12.05
CA ASP A 200 -0.02 -19.41 11.05
C ASP A 200 0.52 -19.03 9.66
N PHE A 201 0.63 -20.02 8.79
CA PHE A 201 0.92 -19.84 7.37
C PHE A 201 0.10 -20.87 6.57
N ASP A 202 -0.70 -20.40 5.62
CA ASP A 202 -1.68 -21.23 4.89
C ASP A 202 -1.05 -21.95 3.67
N GLY A 203 0.21 -22.38 3.84
CA GLY A 203 1.03 -22.89 2.74
C GLY A 203 1.41 -21.85 1.69
N ILE A 204 2.13 -22.31 0.66
CA ILE A 204 2.49 -21.55 -0.53
C ILE A 204 1.96 -22.35 -1.72
N SER A 205 1.01 -21.78 -2.45
CA SER A 205 0.47 -22.39 -3.65
C SER A 205 1.39 -22.08 -4.82
N GLN A 206 1.82 -23.10 -5.57
CA GLN A 206 2.68 -22.96 -6.74
C GLN A 206 2.09 -23.68 -7.94
N GLY A 207 2.07 -23.02 -9.10
CA GLY A 207 1.58 -23.57 -10.36
C GLY A 207 2.65 -23.53 -11.45
N MET A 208 2.57 -24.47 -12.40
CA MET A 208 3.42 -24.42 -13.62
C MET A 208 2.80 -23.55 -14.73
N GLY A 209 1.56 -23.07 -14.55
CA GLY A 209 0.70 -22.55 -15.61
C GLY A 209 0.65 -21.03 -15.75
N ASN A 210 1.77 -20.30 -15.62
CA ASN A 210 1.81 -18.82 -15.57
C ASN A 210 0.91 -18.19 -14.49
N GLU A 211 0.38 -19.00 -13.57
CA GLU A 211 -0.32 -18.55 -12.39
C GLU A 211 0.71 -18.00 -11.40
N ALA A 212 0.36 -16.91 -10.72
CA ALA A 212 1.19 -16.35 -9.68
C ALA A 212 1.17 -17.27 -8.46
N ASP A 213 2.31 -17.45 -7.80
CA ASP A 213 2.31 -18.07 -6.48
C ASP A 213 1.51 -17.18 -5.50
N ASP A 214 0.74 -17.80 -4.61
CA ASP A 214 0.01 -17.12 -3.53
C ASP A 214 0.46 -17.69 -2.19
N ALA A 215 0.76 -16.79 -1.26
CA ALA A 215 1.21 -17.10 0.09
C ALA A 215 0.48 -16.22 1.11
N THR A 216 0.02 -16.85 2.18
CA THR A 216 -0.68 -16.17 3.26
C THR A 216 0.01 -16.43 4.59
N PHE A 217 0.27 -15.36 5.33
CA PHE A 217 0.91 -15.41 6.64
C PHE A 217 0.06 -14.65 7.66
N THR A 218 -0.17 -15.26 8.83
CA THR A 218 -0.91 -14.66 9.93
C THR A 218 0.03 -14.30 11.05
N PHE A 219 0.06 -13.03 11.43
CA PHE A 219 0.91 -12.53 12.51
C PHE A 219 0.10 -12.12 13.74
N GLY A 220 0.65 -12.35 14.93
CA GLY A 220 0.07 -11.91 16.20
C GLY A 220 0.14 -10.39 16.35
N ASN A 221 -1.01 -9.76 16.54
CA ASN A 221 -1.21 -8.31 16.63
C ASN A 221 -2.07 -7.90 17.84
N ALA A 222 -2.16 -8.77 18.83
CA ALA A 222 -2.87 -8.54 20.09
C ALA A 222 -2.41 -7.25 20.81
N ASP A 223 -1.13 -6.90 20.64
CA ASP A 223 -0.49 -5.70 21.17
C ASP A 223 -0.53 -4.48 20.26
N ARG A 224 -1.11 -4.63 19.07
CA ARG A 224 -1.24 -3.59 18.03
C ARG A 224 0.07 -3.17 17.36
N VAL A 225 1.18 -3.86 17.61
CA VAL A 225 2.47 -3.48 17.03
C VAL A 225 2.46 -3.63 15.50
N MET A 226 1.84 -4.67 14.94
CA MET A 226 1.73 -4.83 13.48
C MET A 226 0.82 -3.76 12.85
N ARG A 227 -0.24 -3.35 13.56
CA ARG A 227 -1.09 -2.23 13.15
C ARG A 227 -0.28 -0.93 13.10
N ASP A 228 0.47 -0.64 14.17
CA ASP A 228 1.27 0.57 14.27
C ASP A 228 2.41 0.57 13.25
N LEU A 229 2.96 -0.61 12.91
CA LEU A 229 3.91 -0.80 11.81
C LEU A 229 3.30 -0.41 10.46
N ALA A 230 2.12 -0.92 10.12
CA ALA A 230 1.46 -0.61 8.86
C ALA A 230 1.03 0.87 8.74
N ASN A 231 0.83 1.56 9.88
CA ASN A 231 0.65 3.02 9.91
C ASN A 231 1.96 3.80 9.77
N ASN A 232 3.09 3.19 10.11
CA ASN A 232 4.40 3.84 10.09
C ASN A 232 5.10 3.73 8.73
N VAL A 233 5.02 2.56 8.10
CA VAL A 233 5.64 2.29 6.80
C VAL A 233 4.66 1.61 5.87
N ASP A 234 4.71 1.99 4.60
CA ASP A 234 3.93 1.35 3.54
C ASP A 234 4.45 -0.08 3.32
N LEU A 235 3.61 -1.06 3.66
CA LEU A 235 3.91 -2.48 3.48
C LEU A 235 3.55 -2.98 2.08
N PHE A 236 2.87 -2.17 1.26
CA PHE A 236 2.53 -2.56 -0.10
C PHE A 236 3.81 -2.78 -0.90
N ARG A 237 3.94 -3.99 -1.48
CA ARG A 237 5.12 -4.48 -2.18
C ARG A 237 6.40 -4.53 -1.35
N ALA A 238 6.29 -4.55 -0.02
CA ALA A 238 7.41 -4.95 0.81
C ALA A 238 7.78 -6.40 0.45
N ALA A 239 9.07 -6.67 0.26
CA ALA A 239 9.54 -8.01 -0.04
C ALA A 239 9.35 -8.89 1.21
N ILE A 240 8.78 -10.08 1.02
CA ILE A 240 8.59 -11.06 2.08
C ILE A 240 9.26 -12.37 1.66
N GLU A 241 10.14 -12.86 2.53
CA GLU A 241 10.94 -14.06 2.33
C GLU A 241 10.53 -15.09 3.39
N PHE A 242 10.14 -16.29 2.95
CA PHE A 242 9.83 -17.42 3.81
C PHE A 242 10.94 -18.47 3.74
N SER A 243 11.48 -18.82 4.89
CA SER A 243 12.53 -19.82 5.04
C SER A 243 12.14 -20.85 6.09
N LEU A 244 12.66 -22.07 5.94
CA LEU A 244 12.65 -23.09 6.99
C LEU A 244 14.08 -23.34 7.45
N TYR A 245 14.31 -23.29 8.76
CA TYR A 245 15.60 -23.63 9.35
C TYR A 245 15.55 -25.02 9.99
N HIS A 246 16.42 -25.92 9.51
CA HIS A 246 16.55 -27.27 10.04
C HIS A 246 17.58 -27.31 11.17
N VAL A 247 17.13 -27.55 12.40
CA VAL A 247 17.96 -27.43 13.61
C VAL A 247 19.12 -28.43 13.62
N GLY A 248 18.88 -29.68 13.19
CA GLY A 248 19.88 -30.74 13.27
C GLY A 248 21.06 -30.56 12.30
N GLN A 249 20.78 -30.03 11.10
CA GLN A 249 21.81 -29.78 10.08
C GLN A 249 22.33 -28.34 10.09
N GLN A 250 21.63 -27.44 10.79
CA GLN A 250 21.97 -26.03 10.87
C GLN A 250 21.90 -25.32 9.50
N ILE A 251 20.95 -25.76 8.67
CA ILE A 251 20.74 -25.27 7.32
C ILE A 251 19.46 -24.43 7.27
N LYS A 252 19.57 -23.22 6.72
CA LYS A 252 18.42 -22.37 6.36
C LYS A 252 18.07 -22.57 4.90
N LEU A 253 16.87 -23.08 4.63
CA LEU A 253 16.33 -23.22 3.27
C LEU A 253 15.43 -22.02 2.96
N ASP A 254 15.82 -21.22 1.98
CA ASP A 254 14.98 -20.14 1.45
C ASP A 254 14.00 -20.73 0.44
N LEU A 255 12.76 -20.89 0.90
CA LEU A 255 11.72 -21.68 0.24
C LEU A 255 10.96 -20.85 -0.78
N TRP A 256 10.62 -19.62 -0.40
CA TRP A 256 9.82 -18.74 -1.25
C TRP A 256 10.10 -17.27 -0.96
N LYS A 257 9.93 -16.46 -2.00
CA LYS A 257 10.02 -15.01 -1.92
C LYS A 257 8.95 -14.41 -2.82
N GLY A 258 8.26 -13.41 -2.28
CA GLY A 258 7.32 -12.59 -3.03
C GLY A 258 7.21 -11.21 -2.42
N ASP A 259 6.13 -10.54 -2.77
CA ASP A 259 5.83 -9.18 -2.37
C ASP A 259 4.46 -9.13 -1.71
N ILE A 260 4.33 -8.35 -0.64
CA ILE A 260 3.05 -8.15 0.04
C ILE A 260 2.09 -7.41 -0.90
N ILE A 261 0.96 -8.04 -1.22
CA ILE A 261 -0.07 -7.45 -2.10
C ILE A 261 -1.24 -6.86 -1.31
N ASN A 262 -1.51 -7.41 -0.12
CA ASN A 262 -2.59 -6.94 0.75
C ASN A 262 -2.34 -7.35 2.20
N TRP A 263 -2.99 -6.67 3.13
CA TRP A 263 -3.06 -7.06 4.52
C TRP A 263 -4.42 -6.68 5.13
N GLN A 264 -4.87 -7.48 6.08
CA GLN A 264 -6.05 -7.17 6.87
C GLN A 264 -5.68 -6.16 7.96
N PHE A 265 -6.42 -5.06 7.97
CA PHE A 265 -6.26 -3.98 8.93
C PHE A 265 -7.52 -3.87 9.81
N ASP A 266 -7.87 -4.97 10.47
CA ASP A 266 -8.98 -5.00 11.41
C ASP A 266 -8.52 -4.71 12.84
N SER A 267 -9.49 -4.55 13.75
CA SER A 267 -9.20 -4.43 15.18
C SER A 267 -8.99 -5.82 15.84
N GLY A 268 -8.70 -6.87 15.07
CA GLY A 268 -8.48 -8.22 15.57
C GLY A 268 -7.16 -8.39 16.32
N ALA A 269 -6.96 -9.57 16.91
CA ALA A 269 -5.70 -9.96 17.55
C ALA A 269 -4.68 -10.52 16.54
N GLU A 270 -5.07 -10.63 15.27
CA GLU A 270 -4.29 -11.17 14.17
C GLU A 270 -4.07 -10.10 13.10
N PHE A 271 -3.01 -10.25 12.32
CA PHE A 271 -2.68 -9.40 11.19
C PHE A 271 -2.32 -10.33 10.03
N LYS A 272 -3.28 -10.53 9.15
CA LYS A 272 -3.16 -11.44 8.01
C LYS A 272 -2.57 -10.69 6.82
N VAL A 273 -1.49 -11.22 6.26
CA VAL A 273 -0.82 -10.72 5.07
C VAL A 273 -1.03 -11.70 3.93
N THR A 274 -1.39 -11.16 2.76
CA THR A 274 -1.40 -11.90 1.50
C THR A 274 -0.26 -11.38 0.64
N ALA A 275 0.52 -12.29 0.10
CA ALA A 275 1.69 -12.00 -0.71
C ALA A 275 1.72 -12.89 -1.94
N ALA A 276 2.26 -12.38 -3.03
CA ALA A 276 2.35 -13.10 -4.29
C ALA A 276 3.73 -12.94 -4.91
N ASP A 277 4.05 -13.79 -5.88
CA ASP A 277 5.30 -13.68 -6.62
C ASP A 277 5.33 -12.51 -7.61
N GLY A 278 6.35 -12.48 -8.46
CA GLY A 278 6.50 -11.46 -9.47
C GLY A 278 5.60 -11.58 -10.70
N LEU A 279 4.94 -12.71 -10.91
CA LEU A 279 4.01 -12.92 -12.03
C LEU A 279 2.62 -12.36 -11.71
N TYR A 280 2.29 -12.15 -10.43
CA TYR A 280 1.06 -11.51 -9.99
C TYR A 280 0.70 -10.26 -10.78
N GLU A 281 1.68 -9.38 -11.00
CA GLU A 281 1.48 -8.11 -11.68
C GLU A 281 1.06 -8.28 -13.16
N LEU A 282 1.34 -9.41 -13.81
CA LEU A 282 0.87 -9.71 -15.16
C LEU A 282 -0.60 -10.14 -15.20
N ASN A 283 -1.14 -10.59 -14.07
CA ASN A 283 -2.50 -11.10 -13.94
C ASN A 283 -3.49 -10.03 -13.42
N LEU A 284 -3.03 -8.82 -13.14
CA LEU A 284 -3.88 -7.72 -12.73
C LEU A 284 -4.79 -7.24 -13.87
N PRO A 285 -6.02 -6.77 -13.57
CA PRO A 285 -6.83 -6.07 -14.55
C PRO A 285 -6.17 -4.73 -14.88
N TYR A 286 -5.67 -4.60 -16.11
CA TYR A 286 -5.13 -3.35 -16.61
C TYR A 286 -6.22 -2.50 -17.25
N PRO A 287 -6.14 -1.15 -17.13
CA PRO A 287 -5.09 -0.39 -16.45
C PRO A 287 -5.25 -0.39 -14.92
N THR A 288 -4.13 -0.41 -14.19
CA THR A 288 -4.10 -0.54 -12.72
C THR A 288 -4.29 0.80 -12.00
N ARG A 289 -3.98 1.93 -12.64
CA ARG A 289 -4.10 3.26 -12.04
C ARG A 289 -5.55 3.74 -12.08
N LYS A 290 -6.00 4.32 -10.97
CA LYS A 290 -7.30 4.99 -10.85
C LYS A 290 -7.10 6.47 -10.58
N VAL A 291 -8.12 7.27 -10.89
CA VAL A 291 -8.19 8.66 -10.45
C VAL A 291 -8.40 8.64 -8.93
N SER A 292 -7.42 9.12 -8.18
CA SER A 292 -7.44 9.12 -6.72
C SER A 292 -7.04 10.49 -6.18
N ARG A 293 -7.54 10.81 -4.98
CA ARG A 293 -7.15 11.98 -4.17
C ARG A 293 -5.93 11.71 -3.30
N SER A 294 -5.45 10.48 -3.24
CA SER A 294 -4.28 10.10 -2.45
C SER A 294 -3.15 9.66 -3.38
N CYS A 295 -1.96 10.21 -3.14
CA CYS A 295 -0.78 9.92 -3.96
C CYS A 295 -0.45 8.43 -3.92
N TRP A 296 -0.33 7.81 -5.10
CA TRP A 296 0.02 6.39 -5.22
C TRP A 296 1.51 6.12 -5.04
N LYS A 297 2.37 7.15 -5.02
CA LYS A 297 3.83 6.97 -4.99
C LYS A 297 4.33 6.62 -3.60
N ALA A 298 5.27 5.69 -3.52
CA ALA A 298 6.01 5.40 -2.30
C ALA A 298 6.90 6.60 -1.93
N PHE A 299 6.97 6.94 -0.64
CA PHE A 299 7.67 8.14 -0.18
C PHE A 299 9.19 7.91 -0.14
N ASN A 300 9.94 8.92 -0.58
CA ASN A 300 11.39 8.95 -0.57
C ASN A 300 12.07 7.77 -1.28
N ILE A 301 11.44 7.28 -2.36
CA ILE A 301 11.94 6.22 -3.22
C ILE A 301 11.37 6.35 -4.64
N GLY A 302 12.17 6.00 -5.65
CA GLY A 302 11.76 5.95 -7.05
C GLY A 302 11.14 7.29 -7.52
N ALA A 303 9.89 7.23 -7.99
CA ALA A 303 9.15 8.36 -8.55
C ALA A 303 8.81 9.49 -7.54
N CYS A 304 9.10 9.33 -6.24
CA CYS A 304 9.03 10.40 -5.24
C CYS A 304 10.33 10.50 -4.43
N PRO A 305 11.38 11.14 -4.97
CA PRO A 305 12.71 11.13 -4.37
C PRO A 305 12.92 12.36 -3.45
N PHE A 306 12.17 12.41 -2.34
CA PHE A 306 12.18 13.55 -1.40
C PHE A 306 13.59 13.95 -0.94
N ALA A 307 14.45 13.00 -0.56
CA ALA A 307 15.79 13.29 -0.05
C ALA A 307 16.69 14.02 -1.06
N THR A 308 16.44 13.89 -2.36
CA THR A 308 17.24 14.52 -3.41
C THR A 308 16.56 15.72 -4.08
N ALA A 309 15.22 15.80 -4.03
CA ALA A 309 14.45 16.78 -4.79
C ALA A 309 13.51 17.66 -3.93
N GLY A 310 13.24 17.26 -2.69
CA GLY A 310 12.29 17.93 -1.82
C GLY A 310 12.94 18.90 -0.83
N ALA A 311 12.10 19.75 -0.25
CA ALA A 311 12.47 20.67 0.82
C ALA A 311 11.23 20.95 1.68
N MET A 312 11.38 20.83 3.00
CA MET A 312 10.26 21.04 3.92
C MET A 312 9.77 22.49 3.89
N ASP A 313 8.46 22.69 3.77
CA ASP A 313 7.80 23.98 3.94
C ASP A 313 7.22 24.11 5.34
N LEU A 314 8.09 24.46 6.29
CA LEU A 314 7.71 24.66 7.69
C LEU A 314 7.01 26.01 7.94
N VAL A 315 6.91 26.87 6.92
CA VAL A 315 6.20 28.16 7.02
C VAL A 315 4.71 27.90 6.92
N HIS A 316 4.28 27.13 5.93
CA HIS A 316 2.86 26.80 5.73
C HIS A 316 2.46 25.51 6.46
N PHE A 317 3.40 24.60 6.73
CA PHE A 317 3.16 23.32 7.40
C PHE A 317 4.10 23.12 8.61
N PRO A 318 3.84 23.80 9.75
CA PRO A 318 4.76 23.79 10.90
C PRO A 318 4.96 22.41 11.57
N SER A 319 4.03 21.48 11.37
CA SER A 319 4.06 20.12 11.95
C SER A 319 4.58 19.06 10.99
N ALA A 320 5.10 19.46 9.83
CA ALA A 320 5.59 18.54 8.82
C ALA A 320 6.88 17.82 9.27
N ASP A 321 7.04 16.59 8.82
CA ASP A 321 8.04 15.62 9.27
C ASP A 321 8.67 14.93 8.07
N ALA A 322 9.96 15.21 7.84
CA ALA A 322 10.77 14.69 6.74
C ALA A 322 10.91 13.16 6.71
N GLY A 323 10.57 12.47 7.81
CA GLY A 323 10.67 11.02 7.94
C GLY A 323 9.46 10.24 7.41
N LYS A 324 8.34 10.90 7.10
CA LYS A 324 7.09 10.24 6.68
C LYS A 324 6.28 11.11 5.73
N CYS A 325 5.26 10.55 5.09
CA CYS A 325 4.37 11.27 4.19
C CYS A 325 2.94 10.75 4.33
N ASP A 326 1.96 11.65 4.38
CA ASP A 326 0.54 11.29 4.51
C ASP A 326 -0.18 11.09 3.15
N LYS A 327 0.57 11.15 2.04
CA LYS A 327 0.11 10.99 0.64
C LYS A 327 -0.91 12.03 0.16
N GLY A 328 -1.25 13.05 0.95
CA GLY A 328 -2.11 14.15 0.49
C GLY A 328 -1.36 15.20 -0.34
N TYR A 329 -2.10 16.07 -1.03
CA TYR A 329 -1.52 17.23 -1.72
C TYR A 329 -1.22 18.37 -0.73
N ASP A 330 -2.29 18.90 -0.14
CA ASP A 330 -2.33 20.05 0.77
C ASP A 330 -2.79 19.59 2.17
N THR A 331 -1.98 18.72 2.76
CA THR A 331 -2.18 18.11 4.08
C THR A 331 -0.95 18.40 4.94
N SER A 332 -1.09 18.25 6.26
CA SER A 332 -0.04 18.60 7.23
C SER A 332 1.32 17.99 6.94
N ASN A 333 1.35 16.83 6.29
CA ASN A 333 2.58 16.15 5.89
C ASN A 333 2.52 15.61 4.45
N GLY A 334 1.83 16.35 3.58
CA GLY A 334 1.60 16.00 2.17
C GLY A 334 2.68 16.51 1.23
N CYS A 335 2.38 16.52 -0.07
CA CYS A 335 3.35 16.91 -1.10
C CYS A 335 3.75 18.39 -1.01
N LEU A 336 2.84 19.30 -0.66
CA LEU A 336 3.17 20.71 -0.46
C LEU A 336 4.11 20.89 0.73
N ALA A 337 3.83 20.22 1.85
CA ALA A 337 4.66 20.26 3.05
C ALA A 337 6.11 19.79 2.81
N HIS A 338 6.32 18.92 1.81
CA HIS A 338 7.63 18.40 1.42
C HIS A 338 8.28 19.16 0.24
N GLY A 339 7.63 20.20 -0.30
CA GLY A 339 8.10 20.89 -1.50
C GLY A 339 8.05 20.03 -2.78
N MET A 340 7.26 18.95 -2.76
CA MET A 340 7.22 17.90 -3.78
C MET A 340 5.98 18.01 -4.70
N LYS A 341 5.43 19.22 -4.87
CA LYS A 341 4.17 19.44 -5.60
C LYS A 341 4.13 18.85 -7.01
N ARG A 342 5.24 18.95 -7.77
CA ARG A 342 5.39 18.42 -9.14
C ARG A 342 5.49 16.89 -9.20
N TYR A 343 5.71 16.23 -8.06
CA TYR A 343 5.79 14.77 -7.96
C TYR A 343 4.46 14.14 -7.57
N TYR A 344 3.42 14.93 -7.28
CA TYR A 344 2.16 14.40 -6.82
C TYR A 344 1.47 13.52 -7.87
N GLY A 345 1.47 12.20 -7.66
CA GLY A 345 0.91 11.23 -8.60
C GLY A 345 -0.63 11.10 -8.56
N ALA A 346 -1.33 11.81 -7.70
CA ALA A 346 -2.80 11.79 -7.66
C ALA A 346 -3.40 12.97 -8.43
N VAL A 347 -4.73 13.02 -8.51
CA VAL A 347 -5.48 14.11 -9.14
C VAL A 347 -6.20 14.89 -8.07
N ILE A 348 -6.04 16.21 -8.09
CA ILE A 348 -6.76 17.13 -7.20
C ILE A 348 -7.48 18.20 -8.03
N ALA A 349 -8.74 17.93 -8.35
CA ALA A 349 -9.62 18.92 -8.94
C ALA A 349 -10.29 19.73 -7.82
N GLU A 350 -10.18 21.06 -7.89
CA GLU A 350 -10.77 21.96 -6.91
C GLU A 350 -11.67 23.00 -7.59
N PRO A 351 -12.74 23.46 -6.90
CA PRO A 351 -13.51 24.61 -7.36
C PRO A 351 -12.62 25.84 -7.57
N GLN A 352 -12.85 26.52 -8.69
CA GLN A 352 -12.05 27.66 -9.16
C GLN A 352 -12.97 28.78 -9.62
N GLY A 353 -12.93 29.91 -8.91
CA GLY A 353 -13.70 31.10 -9.23
C GLY A 353 -13.03 31.99 -10.27
N VAL A 354 -13.82 32.63 -11.13
CA VAL A 354 -13.41 33.70 -12.04
C VAL A 354 -14.40 34.85 -11.97
N THR A 355 -13.90 36.09 -11.93
CA THR A 355 -14.74 37.28 -12.08
C THR A 355 -14.60 37.79 -13.51
N ILE A 356 -15.72 37.85 -14.22
CA ILE A 356 -15.79 38.25 -15.63
C ILE A 356 -16.86 39.31 -15.86
N LYS A 357 -16.85 39.91 -17.04
CA LYS A 357 -17.93 40.78 -17.51
C LYS A 357 -19.04 39.95 -18.12
N ASP A 358 -20.26 40.19 -17.66
CA ASP A 358 -21.44 39.52 -18.17
C ASP A 358 -21.91 40.15 -19.48
N ASN A 359 -21.77 39.40 -20.57
CA ASN A 359 -22.13 39.83 -21.92
C ASN A 359 -23.63 39.74 -22.20
N SER A 360 -24.43 39.22 -21.27
CA SER A 360 -25.89 39.35 -21.28
C SER A 360 -26.38 40.72 -20.79
N THR A 361 -25.48 41.51 -20.17
CA THR A 361 -25.78 42.85 -19.66
C THR A 361 -25.13 43.95 -20.50
N GLY A 362 -25.69 45.16 -20.48
CA GLY A 362 -25.16 46.30 -21.24
C GLY A 362 -25.45 46.26 -22.74
N VAL A 363 -24.94 47.26 -23.47
CA VAL A 363 -25.18 47.43 -24.93
C VAL A 363 -23.86 47.74 -25.61
N PHE A 364 -23.52 47.00 -26.67
CA PHE A 364 -22.25 47.13 -27.42
C PHE A 364 -20.98 47.13 -26.54
N GLY A 365 -20.99 46.33 -25.46
CA GLY A 365 -19.84 46.19 -24.55
C GLY A 365 -19.72 47.26 -23.45
N PHE A 366 -20.54 48.32 -23.50
CA PHE A 366 -20.64 49.34 -22.46
C PHE A 366 -21.68 48.96 -21.40
N GLY A 367 -21.40 49.30 -20.13
CA GLY A 367 -22.32 49.08 -19.01
C GLY A 367 -22.44 47.64 -18.54
N ARG A 368 -21.49 46.75 -18.89
CA ARG A 368 -21.49 45.34 -18.46
C ARG A 368 -21.25 45.19 -16.96
N SER A 369 -22.18 44.52 -16.29
CA SER A 369 -22.04 44.08 -14.91
C SER A 369 -20.93 43.04 -14.78
N SER A 370 -20.29 42.98 -13.60
CA SER A 370 -19.36 41.91 -13.28
C SER A 370 -20.11 40.76 -12.62
N ILE A 371 -19.77 39.53 -12.98
CA ILE A 371 -20.28 38.30 -12.36
C ILE A 371 -19.10 37.44 -11.91
N THR A 372 -19.30 36.69 -10.83
CA THR A 372 -18.32 35.68 -10.38
C THR A 372 -18.90 34.31 -10.66
N SER A 373 -18.25 33.56 -11.54
CA SER A 373 -18.55 32.16 -11.82
C SER A 373 -17.58 31.26 -11.06
N VAL A 374 -18.03 30.07 -10.65
CA VAL A 374 -17.21 29.09 -9.93
C VAL A 374 -17.34 27.75 -10.63
N SER A 375 -16.20 27.10 -10.89
CA SER A 375 -16.20 25.79 -11.52
C SER A 375 -16.82 24.72 -10.63
N LEU A 376 -17.56 23.81 -11.24
CA LEU A 376 -18.01 22.58 -10.59
C LEU A 376 -16.96 21.49 -10.82
N VAL A 377 -16.71 20.68 -9.79
CA VAL A 377 -15.81 19.52 -9.84
C VAL A 377 -16.63 18.26 -9.96
N SER A 378 -16.19 17.35 -10.82
CA SER A 378 -16.83 16.05 -11.03
C SER A 378 -16.27 15.02 -10.05
N ASP A 379 -16.95 14.79 -8.93
CA ASP A 379 -16.51 13.76 -7.97
C ASP A 379 -16.70 12.33 -8.52
N SER A 380 -17.56 12.13 -9.53
CA SER A 380 -17.77 10.82 -10.14
C SER A 380 -16.57 10.27 -10.90
N ILE A 381 -15.53 11.08 -11.17
CA ILE A 381 -14.32 10.62 -11.86
C ILE A 381 -13.41 9.80 -10.93
N TYR A 382 -13.49 10.02 -9.61
CA TYR A 382 -12.66 9.32 -8.64
C TYR A 382 -13.00 7.82 -8.63
N ASP A 383 -12.01 6.99 -8.34
CA ASP A 383 -12.04 5.52 -8.41
C ASP A 383 -12.22 4.92 -9.81
N GLN A 384 -12.46 5.74 -10.83
CA GLN A 384 -12.46 5.25 -12.20
C GLN A 384 -11.02 5.03 -12.71
N ALA A 385 -10.83 3.99 -13.52
CA ALA A 385 -9.53 3.65 -14.10
C ALA A 385 -9.03 4.72 -15.08
N ILE A 386 -7.76 5.11 -15.00
CA ILE A 386 -7.12 6.02 -15.95
C ILE A 386 -6.69 5.19 -17.17
N PRO A 387 -7.17 5.51 -18.39
CA PRO A 387 -6.83 4.73 -19.57
C PRO A 387 -5.35 4.90 -19.94
N GLU A 388 -4.75 3.82 -20.43
CA GLU A 388 -3.45 3.85 -21.11
C GLU A 388 -3.70 3.88 -22.62
N ILE A 389 -3.02 4.79 -23.34
CA ILE A 389 -3.28 5.03 -24.77
C ILE A 389 -2.06 4.60 -25.57
N TYR A 390 -2.22 3.58 -26.40
CA TYR A 390 -1.17 3.01 -27.24
C TYR A 390 -1.54 3.20 -28.71
N THR A 391 -0.95 4.21 -29.34
CA THR A 391 -1.21 4.52 -30.75
C THR A 391 0.00 5.21 -31.39
N ASP A 392 0.21 4.98 -32.68
CA ASP A 392 1.08 5.74 -33.59
C ASP A 392 0.27 6.50 -34.67
N SER A 393 -1.05 6.51 -34.54
CA SER A 393 -1.98 7.19 -35.44
C SER A 393 -2.99 8.02 -34.65
N GLU A 394 -3.63 8.96 -35.34
CA GLU A 394 -4.63 9.86 -34.77
C GLU A 394 -5.79 9.08 -34.17
N MET A 395 -5.99 9.24 -32.86
CA MET A 395 -7.01 8.50 -32.12
C MET A 395 -7.85 9.47 -31.27
N PRO A 396 -9.18 9.51 -31.45
CA PRO A 396 -10.06 10.21 -30.55
C PRO A 396 -10.16 9.46 -29.21
N VAL A 397 -9.92 10.18 -28.11
CA VAL A 397 -9.99 9.66 -26.75
C VAL A 397 -11.02 10.45 -25.95
N ASN A 398 -12.01 9.75 -25.42
CA ASN A 398 -12.99 10.35 -24.53
C ASN A 398 -12.33 10.74 -23.21
N CYS A 399 -12.38 12.03 -22.88
CA CYS A 399 -11.80 12.55 -21.66
C CYS A 399 -12.78 12.41 -20.49
N LYS A 400 -12.24 12.26 -19.29
CA LYS A 400 -13.02 12.39 -18.06
C LYS A 400 -13.03 13.85 -17.65
N VAL A 401 -14.18 14.51 -17.79
CA VAL A 401 -14.32 15.93 -17.42
C VAL A 401 -14.22 16.06 -15.90
N ALA A 402 -13.10 16.60 -15.44
CA ALA A 402 -12.77 16.72 -14.02
C ALA A 402 -13.34 18.01 -13.40
N ALA A 403 -13.37 19.09 -14.17
CA ALA A 403 -13.99 20.34 -13.77
C ALA A 403 -14.53 21.09 -15.00
N GLY A 404 -15.54 21.92 -14.78
CA GLY A 404 -16.10 22.79 -15.81
C GLY A 404 -16.62 24.09 -15.22
N ARG A 405 -16.49 25.18 -15.98
CA ARG A 405 -16.87 26.53 -15.56
C ARG A 405 -17.49 27.30 -16.71
N ASP A 406 -18.68 27.84 -16.46
CA ASP A 406 -19.32 28.79 -17.36
C ASP A 406 -18.68 30.18 -17.22
N GLU A 407 -18.42 30.83 -18.34
CA GLU A 407 -17.79 32.14 -18.43
C GLU A 407 -18.54 33.10 -19.35
N SER A 408 -19.87 33.17 -19.18
CA SER A 408 -20.79 34.07 -19.89
C SER A 408 -20.96 33.72 -21.37
N ASP A 409 -19.96 33.96 -22.23
CA ASP A 409 -20.01 33.61 -23.66
C ASP A 409 -19.16 32.36 -23.96
N PHE A 410 -18.63 31.74 -22.93
CA PHE A 410 -17.71 30.63 -23.03
C PHE A 410 -18.01 29.57 -21.97
N TYR A 411 -17.59 28.35 -22.26
CA TYR A 411 -17.54 27.28 -21.29
C TYR A 411 -16.14 26.66 -21.32
N GLU A 412 -15.47 26.62 -20.17
CA GLU A 412 -14.13 26.08 -20.02
C GLU A 412 -14.16 24.79 -19.19
N ALA A 413 -13.54 23.73 -19.70
CA ALA A 413 -13.48 22.45 -19.02
C ALA A 413 -12.07 21.88 -18.99
N LEU A 414 -11.78 21.14 -17.91
CA LEU A 414 -10.56 20.39 -17.67
C LEU A 414 -10.89 18.90 -17.77
N GLY A 415 -10.24 18.19 -18.70
CA GLY A 415 -10.45 16.76 -18.95
C GLY A 415 -9.19 15.94 -18.79
N ILE A 416 -9.30 14.82 -18.07
CA ILE A 416 -8.25 13.80 -17.97
C ILE A 416 -8.31 12.95 -19.24
N VAL A 417 -7.20 12.86 -19.96
CA VAL A 417 -7.09 12.08 -21.19
C VAL A 417 -6.66 10.65 -20.89
N GLY A 418 -5.59 10.48 -20.09
CA GLY A 418 -5.04 9.16 -19.80
C GLY A 418 -3.77 9.21 -18.95
N GLU A 419 -3.12 8.06 -18.81
CA GLU A 419 -1.81 7.96 -18.18
C GLU A 419 -0.75 8.56 -19.12
N GLY A 420 0.11 9.41 -18.57
CA GLY A 420 1.23 10.02 -19.26
C GLY A 420 2.57 9.35 -18.92
N PRO A 421 3.66 9.74 -19.60
CA PRO A 421 3.68 10.75 -20.65
C PRO A 421 3.19 10.23 -22.01
N LEU A 422 2.22 10.93 -22.59
CA LEU A 422 1.93 10.83 -24.03
C LEU A 422 3.06 11.51 -24.81
N ILE A 423 3.27 11.11 -26.07
CA ILE A 423 4.27 11.77 -26.91
C ILE A 423 3.70 13.05 -27.52
N SER A 424 2.48 13.02 -28.08
CA SER A 424 1.88 14.22 -28.68
C SER A 424 0.37 14.11 -28.89
N TYR A 425 -0.31 15.26 -28.77
CA TYR A 425 -1.67 15.45 -29.26
C TYR A 425 -1.69 15.76 -30.76
N THR A 426 -2.80 15.46 -31.43
CA THR A 426 -3.01 15.80 -32.83
C THR A 426 -3.25 17.30 -32.99
N ALA A 427 -2.58 17.90 -33.96
CA ALA A 427 -2.85 19.28 -34.36
C ALA A 427 -4.19 19.35 -35.09
N ALA A 428 -5.04 20.30 -34.69
CA ALA A 428 -6.35 20.47 -35.31
C ALA A 428 -6.22 20.78 -36.81
N HIS A 429 -7.00 20.10 -37.64
CA HIS A 429 -7.04 20.31 -39.10
C HIS A 429 -8.37 19.82 -39.69
N TYR A 430 -8.56 20.04 -41.00
CA TYR A 430 -9.67 19.48 -41.75
C TYR A 430 -9.15 18.44 -42.74
N GLU A 431 -9.87 17.34 -42.89
CA GLU A 431 -9.58 16.29 -43.87
C GLU A 431 -10.82 15.95 -44.71
N ASP A 432 -10.62 15.40 -45.91
CA ASP A 432 -11.70 14.82 -46.71
C ASP A 432 -12.05 13.40 -46.22
N LEU A 433 -13.07 12.77 -46.83
CA LEU A 433 -13.49 11.40 -46.50
C LEU A 433 -12.40 10.33 -46.77
N ASN A 434 -11.30 10.69 -47.43
CA ASN A 434 -10.17 9.81 -47.71
C ASN A 434 -8.98 10.09 -46.79
N GLY A 435 -9.10 11.01 -45.82
CA GLY A 435 -8.03 11.39 -44.90
C GLY A 435 -7.00 12.36 -45.49
N ASN A 436 -7.31 13.05 -46.59
CA ASN A 436 -6.42 14.07 -47.15
C ASN A 436 -6.69 15.43 -46.52
N PRO A 437 -5.65 16.19 -46.12
CA PRO A 437 -5.84 17.55 -45.62
C PRO A 437 -6.56 18.45 -46.63
N VAL A 438 -7.59 19.17 -46.18
CA VAL A 438 -8.37 20.11 -46.99
C VAL A 438 -8.56 21.45 -46.26
N ALA A 439 -8.93 22.49 -47.01
CA ALA A 439 -9.25 23.78 -46.41
C ALA A 439 -10.59 23.73 -45.65
N MET A 440 -10.71 24.52 -44.59
CA MET A 440 -11.99 24.73 -43.89
C MET A 440 -13.08 25.19 -44.87
N GLY A 441 -14.25 24.57 -44.80
CA GLY A 441 -15.38 24.88 -45.69
C GLY A 441 -15.36 24.15 -47.03
N SER A 442 -14.35 23.31 -47.29
CA SER A 442 -14.38 22.38 -48.43
C SER A 442 -15.56 21.42 -48.28
N THR A 443 -16.23 21.08 -49.39
CA THR A 443 -17.36 20.15 -49.38
C THR A 443 -16.92 18.78 -48.89
N GLY A 444 -17.55 18.28 -47.83
CA GLY A 444 -17.20 16.99 -47.22
C GLY A 444 -16.00 17.03 -46.25
N ALA A 445 -15.51 18.22 -45.88
CA ALA A 445 -14.46 18.36 -44.89
C ALA A 445 -14.94 17.95 -43.48
N VAL A 446 -14.15 17.11 -42.81
CA VAL A 446 -14.33 16.67 -41.43
C VAL A 446 -13.29 17.34 -40.55
N PHE A 447 -13.68 17.81 -39.38
CA PHE A 447 -12.75 18.37 -38.40
C PHE A 447 -12.07 17.25 -37.60
N VAL A 448 -10.74 17.25 -37.61
CA VAL A 448 -9.90 16.38 -36.78
C VAL A 448 -9.21 17.24 -35.75
N GLY A 449 -9.46 16.98 -34.48
CA GLY A 449 -8.90 17.76 -33.39
C GLY A 449 -9.72 17.61 -32.11
N SER A 450 -9.12 18.02 -30.99
CA SER A 450 -9.78 17.96 -29.69
C SER A 450 -11.00 18.88 -29.65
N THR A 451 -12.09 18.40 -29.05
CA THR A 451 -13.37 19.13 -28.95
C THR A 451 -13.98 19.07 -27.57
N LEU A 452 -14.80 20.07 -27.27
CA LEU A 452 -15.71 20.11 -26.13
C LEU A 452 -17.13 20.31 -26.68
N ASP A 453 -18.05 19.41 -26.34
CA ASP A 453 -19.41 19.33 -26.85
C ASP A 453 -19.47 19.37 -28.40
N GLY A 454 -18.53 18.69 -29.04
CA GLY A 454 -18.38 18.64 -30.50
C GLY A 454 -17.86 19.95 -31.13
N GLN A 455 -17.49 20.94 -30.33
CA GLN A 455 -16.95 22.22 -30.80
C GLN A 455 -15.45 22.32 -30.56
N ALA A 456 -14.73 22.94 -31.50
CA ALA A 456 -13.32 23.29 -31.33
C ALA A 456 -13.15 24.41 -30.28
N GLN A 457 -11.90 24.59 -29.84
CA GLN A 457 -11.53 25.65 -28.90
C GLN A 457 -11.81 27.07 -29.44
N HIS A 458 -12.04 27.98 -28.50
CA HIS A 458 -12.18 29.40 -28.76
C HIS A 458 -10.88 29.99 -29.35
N GLY A 459 -10.94 30.38 -30.61
CA GLY A 459 -9.79 30.88 -31.36
C GLY A 459 -9.58 30.12 -32.65
N TRP A 460 -10.06 28.87 -32.74
CA TRP A 460 -10.02 28.11 -33.99
C TRP A 460 -10.87 28.78 -35.10
N PRO A 461 -10.38 28.84 -36.36
CA PRO A 461 -9.05 28.42 -36.85
C PRO A 461 -7.97 29.52 -36.79
N ASN A 462 -8.34 30.77 -36.51
CA ASN A 462 -7.46 31.93 -36.68
C ASN A 462 -6.34 32.03 -35.64
N GLN A 463 -6.57 31.47 -34.45
CA GLN A 463 -5.68 31.44 -33.30
C GLN A 463 -5.71 30.03 -32.70
N PRO A 464 -5.04 29.05 -33.33
CA PRO A 464 -5.23 27.62 -33.04
C PRO A 464 -4.80 27.20 -31.63
N THR A 465 -3.98 28.01 -30.96
CA THR A 465 -3.52 27.76 -29.58
C THR A 465 -4.33 28.50 -28.52
N TYR A 466 -5.31 29.34 -28.90
CA TYR A 466 -6.15 30.04 -27.94
C TYR A 466 -7.28 29.13 -27.45
N GLY A 467 -7.63 29.24 -26.17
CA GLY A 467 -8.67 28.43 -25.56
C GLY A 467 -8.35 26.94 -25.44
N ILE A 468 -7.10 26.52 -25.64
CA ILE A 468 -6.68 25.13 -25.49
C ILE A 468 -5.35 25.02 -24.74
N ARG A 469 -5.27 24.10 -23.78
CA ARG A 469 -4.02 23.72 -23.12
C ARG A 469 -3.89 22.21 -23.10
N GLN A 470 -2.78 21.72 -23.61
CA GLN A 470 -2.49 20.30 -23.75
C GLN A 470 -1.30 19.94 -22.89
N VAL A 471 -1.47 18.99 -21.96
CA VAL A 471 -0.42 18.53 -21.06
C VAL A 471 -0.21 17.04 -21.26
N LEU A 472 1.03 16.67 -21.63
CA LEU A 472 1.40 15.30 -21.96
C LEU A 472 1.48 14.38 -20.74
N GLY A 473 1.54 14.93 -19.53
CA GLY A 473 1.57 14.17 -18.28
C GLY A 473 2.95 13.64 -17.94
N ALA A 474 3.97 14.50 -17.94
CA ALA A 474 5.31 14.14 -17.49
C ALA A 474 5.31 13.70 -16.00
N ASP A 475 6.27 12.85 -15.63
CA ASP A 475 6.56 12.50 -14.24
C ASP A 475 8.06 12.67 -13.95
N PRO A 476 8.48 13.64 -13.10
CA PRO A 476 7.63 14.66 -12.46
C PRO A 476 6.96 15.59 -13.49
N ALA A 477 5.83 16.18 -13.10
CA ALA A 477 5.11 17.14 -13.95
C ALA A 477 6.04 18.30 -14.36
N ALA A 478 5.90 18.80 -15.59
CA ALA A 478 6.70 19.93 -16.04
C ALA A 478 6.31 21.21 -15.30
N ASP A 479 7.20 22.21 -15.30
CA ASP A 479 6.80 23.53 -14.82
C ASP A 479 5.75 24.10 -15.78
N GLY A 480 4.63 24.59 -15.24
CA GLY A 480 3.47 25.00 -16.04
C GLY A 480 2.39 23.94 -16.30
N ASP A 481 2.61 22.68 -15.91
CA ASP A 481 1.61 21.59 -16.02
C ASP A 481 0.55 21.67 -14.90
N TRP A 482 -0.03 22.85 -14.71
CA TRP A 482 -1.04 23.07 -13.67
C TRP A 482 -2.33 22.33 -14.01
N PHE A 483 -2.72 21.40 -13.14
CA PHE A 483 -4.00 20.69 -13.20
C PHE A 483 -5.11 21.62 -12.69
N SER A 484 -5.45 22.62 -13.51
CA SER A 484 -6.36 23.70 -13.17
C SER A 484 -7.14 24.20 -14.39
N LEU A 485 -8.11 25.07 -14.18
CA LEU A 485 -8.64 25.95 -15.23
C LEU A 485 -7.79 27.23 -15.26
N ASP A 486 -7.81 27.96 -16.38
CA ASP A 486 -7.12 29.25 -16.52
C ASP A 486 -8.03 30.41 -16.11
N GLN A 487 -7.48 31.47 -15.54
CA GLN A 487 -8.21 32.71 -15.29
C GLN A 487 -7.47 33.86 -15.96
N SER A 488 -8.14 34.61 -16.84
CA SER A 488 -7.50 35.74 -17.50
C SER A 488 -7.02 36.81 -16.51
N GLY A 489 -5.80 37.31 -16.74
CA GLY A 489 -5.16 38.35 -15.95
C GLY A 489 -4.42 37.83 -14.72
N ASN A 490 -3.71 38.74 -14.04
CA ASN A 490 -3.07 38.45 -12.76
C ASN A 490 -4.06 38.67 -11.61
N THR A 491 -4.60 37.57 -11.10
CA THR A 491 -5.58 37.53 -10.00
C THR A 491 -5.05 36.74 -8.81
N THR A 492 -3.73 36.56 -8.74
CA THR A 492 -3.05 35.87 -7.63
C THR A 492 -3.36 36.54 -6.30
N GLY A 493 -3.31 37.88 -6.24
CA GLY A 493 -3.63 38.64 -5.03
C GLY A 493 -2.72 38.31 -3.84
N GLY A 494 -1.52 37.77 -4.08
CA GLY A 494 -0.60 37.27 -3.05
C GLY A 494 -0.93 35.87 -2.51
N ASP A 495 -1.94 35.19 -3.06
CA ASP A 495 -2.25 33.80 -2.72
C ASP A 495 -1.16 32.86 -3.24
N TRP A 496 -0.42 32.22 -2.33
CA TRP A 496 0.67 31.30 -2.65
C TRP A 496 0.20 30.01 -3.32
N ARG A 497 -1.11 29.70 -3.28
CA ARG A 497 -1.72 28.57 -4.02
C ARG A 497 -2.08 28.93 -5.45
N LYS A 498 -1.70 30.13 -5.92
CA LYS A 498 -1.91 30.59 -7.29
C LYS A 498 -0.62 31.02 -7.95
N VAL A 499 -0.51 30.76 -9.25
CA VAL A 499 0.61 31.20 -10.08
C VAL A 499 0.07 32.02 -11.24
N PHE A 500 0.67 33.19 -11.47
CA PHE A 500 0.44 33.98 -12.69
C PHE A 500 1.52 33.64 -13.71
N SER A 501 1.12 33.19 -14.90
CA SER A 501 2.02 32.87 -16.00
C SER A 501 1.42 33.24 -17.34
N GLY A 502 2.23 33.85 -18.20
CA GLY A 502 1.76 34.43 -19.47
C GLY A 502 0.71 35.51 -19.20
N ASN A 503 -0.53 35.24 -19.60
CA ASN A 503 -1.67 36.15 -19.44
C ASN A 503 -2.76 35.60 -18.50
N SER A 504 -2.48 34.52 -17.77
CA SER A 504 -3.47 33.84 -16.94
C SER A 504 -2.94 33.50 -15.56
N THR A 505 -3.87 33.39 -14.61
CA THR A 505 -3.67 32.86 -13.28
C THR A 505 -4.19 31.43 -13.21
N PHE A 506 -3.45 30.56 -12.52
CA PHE A 506 -3.75 29.15 -12.33
C PHE A 506 -3.74 28.81 -10.86
N LYS A 507 -4.42 27.73 -10.47
CA LYS A 507 -4.12 27.07 -9.20
C LYS A 507 -2.81 26.31 -9.34
N ASP A 508 -1.96 26.41 -8.32
CA ASP A 508 -0.68 25.73 -8.23
C ASP A 508 -0.87 24.25 -7.82
N ASN A 509 -1.69 23.54 -8.61
CA ASN A 509 -2.00 22.12 -8.45
C ASN A 509 -1.36 21.34 -9.59
N TYR A 510 -0.81 20.16 -9.33
CA TYR A 510 -0.19 19.31 -10.35
C TYR A 510 -0.77 17.89 -10.27
N ALA A 511 -0.69 17.15 -11.39
CA ALA A 511 -1.05 15.75 -11.46
C ALA A 511 0.04 15.00 -12.28
N ALA A 512 1.11 14.60 -11.60
CA ALA A 512 2.27 13.95 -12.22
C ALA A 512 1.87 12.63 -12.89
N GLY A 513 2.41 12.41 -14.09
CA GLY A 513 2.10 11.22 -14.88
C GLY A 513 0.67 11.19 -15.44
N THR A 514 -0.11 12.28 -15.39
CA THR A 514 -1.47 12.33 -15.93
C THR A 514 -1.53 13.27 -17.12
N ALA A 515 -1.91 12.74 -18.28
CA ALA A 515 -2.15 13.55 -19.47
C ALA A 515 -3.55 14.17 -19.39
N PHE A 516 -3.66 15.46 -19.67
CA PHE A 516 -4.91 16.19 -19.57
C PHE A 516 -4.99 17.34 -20.59
N ILE A 517 -6.21 17.80 -20.84
CA ILE A 517 -6.47 18.93 -21.72
C ILE A 517 -7.44 19.91 -21.05
N VAL A 518 -7.28 21.19 -21.35
CA VAL A 518 -8.25 22.23 -21.05
C VAL A 518 -8.76 22.78 -22.37
N ILE A 519 -10.08 22.87 -22.53
CA ILE A 519 -10.71 23.47 -23.71
C ILE A 519 -11.72 24.51 -23.22
N ARG A 520 -11.60 25.73 -23.74
CA ARG A 520 -12.61 26.78 -23.67
C ARG A 520 -13.34 26.81 -25.01
N ARG A 521 -14.63 26.49 -25.03
CA ARG A 521 -15.48 26.64 -26.23
C ARG A 521 -16.34 27.89 -26.14
N SER A 522 -16.90 28.31 -27.27
CA SER A 522 -17.95 29.34 -27.28
C SER A 522 -19.25 28.77 -26.70
N ASP A 523 -20.02 29.61 -26.02
CA ASP A 523 -21.28 29.23 -25.41
C ASP A 523 -22.36 30.32 -25.54
N THR A 524 -23.59 29.97 -25.14
CA THR A 524 -24.71 30.92 -25.13
C THR A 524 -24.48 32.01 -24.10
N LYS A 525 -24.73 33.27 -24.47
CA LYS A 525 -24.52 34.42 -23.59
C LYS A 525 -25.23 34.30 -22.24
N GLY A 526 -24.49 34.55 -21.18
CA GLY A 526 -24.96 34.51 -19.79
C GLY A 526 -24.75 33.13 -19.16
N LEU A 527 -24.87 33.03 -17.83
CA LEU A 527 -24.55 31.80 -17.11
C LEU A 527 -25.54 30.65 -17.41
N GLN A 528 -25.06 29.62 -18.08
CA GLN A 528 -25.70 28.33 -18.29
C GLN A 528 -25.19 27.36 -17.21
N LEU A 529 -25.96 27.20 -16.13
CA LEU A 529 -25.57 26.29 -15.05
C LEU A 529 -25.72 24.83 -15.48
N THR A 530 -24.63 24.21 -15.91
CA THR A 530 -24.54 22.80 -16.28
C THR A 530 -23.50 22.07 -15.43
N LYS A 531 -23.70 20.76 -15.22
CA LYS A 531 -22.76 19.94 -14.46
C LYS A 531 -21.66 19.44 -15.39
N PRO A 532 -20.43 19.19 -14.90
CA PRO A 532 -19.36 18.62 -15.71
C PRO A 532 -19.75 17.32 -16.45
N GLY A 533 -20.62 16.50 -15.86
CA GLY A 533 -21.13 15.27 -16.48
C GLY A 533 -22.12 15.48 -17.63
N ASP A 534 -22.62 16.70 -17.84
CA ASP A 534 -23.49 17.06 -18.97
C ASP A 534 -22.68 17.37 -20.24
N HIS A 535 -21.34 17.38 -20.14
CA HIS A 535 -20.43 17.75 -21.22
C HIS A 535 -19.62 16.57 -21.73
N ALA A 536 -19.38 16.55 -23.04
CA ALA A 536 -18.55 15.55 -23.70
C ALA A 536 -17.26 16.18 -24.20
N MET A 537 -16.12 15.68 -23.74
CA MET A 537 -14.80 16.15 -24.19
C MET A 537 -14.04 15.02 -24.87
N VAL A 538 -13.49 15.31 -26.05
CA VAL A 538 -12.68 14.39 -26.83
C VAL A 538 -11.31 15.02 -27.07
N ALA A 539 -10.24 14.29 -26.72
CA ALA A 539 -8.88 14.66 -27.07
C ALA A 539 -8.39 13.80 -28.23
N TYR A 540 -7.84 14.40 -29.27
CA TYR A 540 -7.16 13.64 -30.32
C TYR A 540 -5.69 13.46 -29.97
N VAL A 541 -5.27 12.20 -29.87
CA VAL A 541 -3.89 11.80 -29.56
C VAL A 541 -3.23 11.35 -30.85
N GLN A 542 -2.09 11.96 -31.19
CA GLN A 542 -1.30 11.60 -32.38
C GLN A 542 -0.42 10.39 -32.10
N ILE A 543 0.27 10.44 -30.95
CA ILE A 543 1.21 9.42 -30.53
C ILE A 543 0.98 9.19 -29.04
N GLY A 544 0.68 7.94 -28.70
CA GLY A 544 0.34 7.49 -27.35
C GLY A 544 1.51 7.50 -26.38
N MET A 545 1.43 6.61 -25.39
CA MET A 545 2.41 6.51 -24.31
C MET A 545 3.80 6.11 -24.83
N SER A 546 4.82 6.69 -24.19
CA SER A 546 6.21 6.26 -24.30
C SER A 546 6.58 5.31 -23.16
N GLY A 547 7.68 4.56 -23.33
CA GLY A 547 8.16 3.64 -22.32
C GLY A 547 9.61 3.21 -22.51
N TRP A 548 10.03 2.29 -21.65
CA TRP A 548 11.34 1.64 -21.70
C TRP A 548 11.38 0.56 -22.77
N VAL A 549 12.40 0.60 -23.61
CA VAL A 549 12.72 -0.45 -24.59
C VAL A 549 14.18 -0.87 -24.47
N TRP A 550 14.46 -2.12 -24.81
CA TRP A 550 15.83 -2.64 -24.88
C TRP A 550 16.19 -2.91 -26.33
N THR A 551 17.31 -2.33 -26.77
CA THR A 551 17.75 -2.42 -28.18
C THR A 551 18.66 -3.63 -28.44
N SER A 552 19.16 -4.27 -27.38
CA SER A 552 19.97 -5.50 -27.45
C SER A 552 20.00 -6.23 -26.11
N PRO A 553 20.25 -7.56 -26.09
CA PRO A 553 20.49 -8.29 -24.85
C PRO A 553 21.66 -7.70 -24.06
N GLY A 554 21.43 -7.36 -22.79
CA GLY A 554 22.45 -6.74 -21.93
C GLY A 554 22.72 -5.25 -22.21
N GLY A 555 22.05 -4.64 -23.19
CA GLY A 555 22.13 -3.21 -23.47
C GLY A 555 21.39 -2.34 -22.45
N SER A 556 21.73 -1.06 -22.39
CA SER A 556 21.01 -0.08 -21.59
C SER A 556 19.58 0.11 -22.11
N ALA A 557 18.62 0.20 -21.18
CA ALA A 557 17.25 0.55 -21.53
C ALA A 557 17.19 2.01 -22.05
N VAL A 558 16.35 2.25 -23.06
CA VAL A 558 16.09 3.59 -23.60
C VAL A 558 14.64 3.93 -23.35
N PHE A 559 14.38 5.10 -22.75
CA PHE A 559 13.05 5.65 -22.61
C PHE A 559 12.73 6.56 -23.80
N GLY A 560 11.48 6.54 -24.29
CA GLY A 560 10.97 7.59 -25.20
C GLY A 560 10.30 7.13 -26.49
N PRO A 561 10.62 5.97 -27.09
CA PRO A 561 9.89 5.50 -28.27
C PRO A 561 8.41 5.25 -27.98
N PRO A 562 7.51 5.41 -28.98
CA PRO A 562 6.10 5.07 -28.83
C PRO A 562 5.92 3.58 -28.57
N LEU A 563 5.11 3.25 -27.57
CA LEU A 563 4.76 1.88 -27.24
C LEU A 563 3.64 1.38 -28.16
N VAL A 564 3.99 0.95 -29.37
CA VAL A 564 3.07 0.29 -30.31
C VAL A 564 3.29 -1.21 -30.46
N ASN A 565 4.46 -1.70 -30.05
CA ASN A 565 4.74 -3.12 -30.03
C ASN A 565 4.11 -3.78 -28.79
N PRO A 566 3.24 -4.79 -28.94
CA PRO A 566 2.59 -5.47 -27.81
C PRO A 566 3.54 -6.02 -26.74
N VAL A 567 4.75 -6.46 -27.13
CA VAL A 567 5.77 -6.94 -26.19
C VAL A 567 6.28 -5.81 -25.32
N TRP A 568 6.59 -4.66 -25.91
CA TRP A 568 7.04 -3.49 -25.15
C TRP A 568 5.92 -2.91 -24.28
N ILE A 569 4.68 -2.96 -24.76
CA ILE A 569 3.50 -2.61 -23.96
C ILE A 569 3.44 -3.51 -22.71
N ALA A 570 3.47 -4.83 -22.87
CA ALA A 570 3.41 -5.78 -21.76
C ALA A 570 4.58 -5.62 -20.76
N ILE A 571 5.80 -5.41 -21.25
CA ILE A 571 6.96 -5.15 -20.38
C ILE A 571 6.75 -3.86 -19.58
N ASN A 572 6.30 -2.78 -20.21
CA ASN A 572 6.08 -1.52 -19.50
C ASN A 572 4.88 -1.57 -18.56
N MET A 573 3.85 -2.35 -18.88
CA MET A 573 2.75 -2.68 -17.97
C MET A 573 3.31 -3.33 -16.71
N LEU A 574 4.16 -4.36 -16.85
CA LEU A 574 4.83 -5.00 -15.71
C LEU A 574 5.70 -4.01 -14.92
N LEU A 575 6.49 -3.16 -15.58
CA LEU A 575 7.33 -2.16 -14.89
C LEU A 575 6.47 -1.17 -14.09
N ARG A 576 5.44 -0.60 -14.71
CA ARG A 576 4.53 0.34 -14.01
C ARG A 576 3.77 -0.34 -12.89
N ALA A 577 3.34 -1.58 -13.13
CA ALA A 577 2.74 -2.41 -12.11
C ALA A 577 3.75 -2.65 -10.99
N ARG A 578 5.05 -2.82 -11.23
CA ARG A 578 6.07 -2.85 -10.15
C ARG A 578 6.36 -1.51 -9.48
N GLY A 579 5.72 -0.42 -9.89
CA GLY A 579 6.02 0.93 -9.42
C GLY A 579 7.29 1.54 -10.05
N LEU A 580 7.88 0.86 -11.03
CA LEU A 580 8.99 1.34 -11.84
C LEU A 580 8.42 2.19 -12.98
N ARG A 581 8.00 3.40 -12.61
CA ARG A 581 7.60 4.46 -13.55
C ARG A 581 8.79 5.42 -13.75
N LEU A 582 8.69 6.32 -14.74
CA LEU A 582 9.68 7.38 -14.94
C LEU A 582 9.95 8.19 -13.66
#